data_AF-A0A1Y4WK90-F1
#
_entry.id   AF-A0A1Y4WK90-F1
#
_cell.length_a   1.000
_cell.length_b   1.000
_cell.length_c   1.000
_cell.angle_alpha   90.00
_cell.angle_beta   90.00
_cell.angle_gamma   90.00
#
_symmetry.space_group_name_H-M   'P 1'
#
loop_
_entity.id
_entity.type
_entity.pdbx_description
1 polymer ?
#
loop_
_entity_poly.entity_id
_entity_poly.type
_entity_poly.pdbx_seq_one_letter_code
_entity_poly.pdbx_strand_id
1 'polypeptide(L)'
;MEKVELTVSMEPERLDALRYFLAAKNKRTPQKELQRALEELYETYVPAETRAYLDARCRPDRSRRRRPAASKPTQPQKEEAKDGDH
;
A
#
# COMPACT_ATOMS: atom_id res chain seq x y z
N MET A 1 -5.44 6.98 0.66
CA MET A 1 -4.23 7.75 0.35
C MET A 1 -4.70 9.01 -0.34
N GLU A 2 -4.35 10.18 0.20
CA GLU A 2 -4.54 11.45 -0.51
C GLU A 2 -3.69 11.42 -1.78
N LYS A 3 -4.28 11.88 -2.89
CA LYS A 3 -3.55 12.12 -4.13
C LYS A 3 -3.27 13.61 -4.19
N VAL A 4 -2.01 13.98 -4.40
CA VAL A 4 -1.63 15.35 -4.72
C VAL A 4 -1.67 15.48 -6.25
N GLU A 5 -2.31 16.54 -6.74
CA GLU A 5 -2.34 16.85 -8.18
C GLU A 5 -1.14 17.72 -8.55
N LEU A 6 -0.43 17.34 -9.61
CA LEU A 6 0.67 18.11 -10.19
C LEU A 6 0.24 18.60 -11.57
N THR A 7 0.15 19.92 -11.74
CA THR A 7 -0.20 20.52 -13.04
C THR A 7 1.06 20.75 -13.86
N VAL A 8 1.05 20.31 -15.11
CA VAL A 8 2.14 20.53 -16.08
C VAL A 8 1.58 21.33 -17.25
N SER A 9 2.25 22.43 -17.58
CA SER A 9 1.90 23.31 -18.71
C SER A 9 2.74 22.97 -19.94
N MET A 10 2.11 22.99 -21.12
CA MET A 10 2.75 22.77 -22.40
C MET A 10 1.91 23.45 -23.50
N GLU A 11 2.58 23.88 -24.59
CA GLU A 11 1.89 24.40 -25.78
C GLU A 11 0.84 23.41 -26.31
N PRO A 12 -0.35 23.89 -26.68
CA PRO A 12 -1.44 23.03 -27.13
C PRO A 12 -1.08 22.24 -28.39
N GLU A 13 -0.37 22.83 -29.34
CA GLU A 13 0.05 22.15 -30.57
C GLU A 13 1.03 21.00 -30.28
N ARG A 14 1.90 21.19 -29.28
CA ARG A 14 2.82 20.14 -28.83
C ARG A 14 2.07 19.01 -28.12
N LEU A 15 1.03 19.35 -27.36
CA LEU A 15 0.17 18.36 -26.70
C LEU A 15 -0.58 17.52 -27.72
N ASP A 16 -1.14 18.15 -28.74
CA ASP A 16 -1.88 17.45 -29.79
C ASP A 16 -0.98 16.54 -30.62
N ALA A 17 0.22 17.02 -30.99
CA ALA A 17 1.22 16.16 -31.61
C ALA A 17 1.57 14.97 -30.71
N LEU A 18 1.83 15.21 -29.42
CA LEU A 18 2.15 14.16 -28.46
C LEU A 18 1.02 13.13 -28.33
N ARG A 19 -0.25 13.58 -28.25
CA ARG A 19 -1.43 12.71 -28.22
C ARG A 19 -1.53 11.87 -29.47
N TYR A 20 -1.31 12.46 -30.65
CA TYR A 20 -1.37 11.78 -31.93
C TYR A 20 -0.31 10.66 -32.02
N PHE A 21 0.95 10.98 -31.74
CA PHE A 21 2.04 10.00 -31.82
C PHE A 21 1.94 8.91 -30.74
N LEU A 22 1.49 9.23 -29.52
CA LEU A 22 1.29 8.25 -28.46
C LEU A 22 0.12 7.31 -28.74
N ALA A 23 -0.99 7.83 -29.28
CA ALA A 23 -2.13 7.03 -29.69
C ALA A 23 -1.74 6.03 -30.79
N ALA A 24 -0.96 6.50 -31.76
CA ALA A 24 -0.49 5.67 -32.88
C ALA A 24 0.48 4.57 -32.45
N LYS A 25 1.43 4.86 -31.55
CA LYS A 25 2.48 3.89 -31.16
C LYS A 25 2.05 2.96 -30.03
N ASN A 26 1.54 3.52 -28.95
CA ASN A 26 1.43 2.82 -27.67
C ASN A 26 -0.01 2.69 -27.18
N LYS A 27 -1.00 3.24 -27.90
CA LYS A 27 -2.41 3.33 -27.48
C LYS A 27 -2.57 3.88 -26.05
N ARG A 28 -1.65 4.76 -25.64
CA ARG A 28 -1.61 5.37 -24.31
C ARG A 28 -1.90 6.85 -24.42
N THR A 29 -2.48 7.41 -23.37
CA THR A 29 -2.66 8.86 -23.23
C THR A 29 -1.39 9.49 -22.65
N PRO A 30 -1.07 10.75 -22.98
CA PRO A 30 0.07 11.47 -22.38
C PRO A 30 0.04 11.43 -20.85
N GLN A 31 -1.16 11.52 -20.27
CA GLN A 31 -1.36 11.52 -18.83
C GLN A 31 -0.96 10.19 -18.17
N LYS A 32 -1.25 9.06 -18.82
CA LYS A 32 -0.85 7.74 -18.31
C LYS A 32 0.66 7.54 -18.39
N GLU A 33 1.29 8.05 -19.45
CA GLU A 33 2.75 7.98 -19.60
C GLU A 33 3.46 8.89 -18.59
N LEU A 34 2.93 10.11 -18.34
CA LEU A 34 3.43 10.99 -17.28
C LEU A 34 3.29 10.36 -15.90
N GLN A 35 2.17 9.69 -15.62
CA GLN A 35 1.98 8.99 -14.35
C GLN A 35 2.99 7.86 -14.15
N ARG A 36 3.26 7.07 -15.20
CA ARG A 36 4.30 6.04 -15.17
C ARG A 36 5.68 6.65 -14.96
N ALA A 37 6.02 7.72 -15.69
CA ALA A 37 7.30 8.41 -15.56
C ALA A 37 7.50 8.98 -14.14
N LEU A 38 6.43 9.47 -13.51
CA LEU A 38 6.46 9.95 -12.13
C LEU A 38 6.71 8.81 -11.14
N GLU A 39 6.09 7.65 -11.33
CA GLU A 39 6.32 6.46 -10.50
C GLU A 39 7.77 5.96 -10.66
N GLU A 40 8.26 5.88 -11.89
CA GLU A 40 9.64 5.51 -12.19
C GLU A 40 10.65 6.50 -11.58
N LEU A 41 10.36 7.80 -11.63
CA LEU A 41 11.16 8.85 -10.99
C LEU A 41 11.18 8.65 -9.46
N TYR A 42 10.02 8.38 -8.86
CA TYR A 42 9.92 8.12 -7.43
C TYR A 42 10.75 6.90 -7.03
N GLU A 43 10.67 5.79 -7.77
CA GLU A 43 11.46 4.60 -7.47
C GLU A 43 12.98 4.82 -7.65
N THR A 44 13.37 5.58 -8.67
CA THR A 44 14.78 5.85 -8.98
C THR A 44 15.45 6.69 -7.91
N TYR A 45 14.75 7.71 -7.39
CA TYR A 45 15.31 8.67 -6.45
C TYR A 45 14.99 8.36 -4.99
N VAL A 46 13.92 7.62 -4.70
CA VAL A 46 13.55 7.24 -3.33
C VAL A 46 14.02 5.81 -3.05
N PRO A 47 14.97 5.64 -2.10
CA PRO A 47 15.46 4.31 -1.71
C PRO A 47 14.32 3.41 -1.21
N ALA A 48 14.50 2.10 -1.39
CA ALA A 48 13.50 1.10 -1.02
C ALA A 48 13.13 1.17 0.48
N GLU A 49 14.09 1.47 1.35
CA GLU A 49 13.89 1.65 2.79
C GLU A 49 12.96 2.82 3.09
N THR A 50 13.12 3.93 2.37
CA THR A 50 12.26 5.11 2.53
C THR A 50 10.86 4.84 1.99
N ARG A 51 10.74 4.11 0.87
CA ARG A 51 9.43 3.66 0.34
C ARG A 51 8.70 2.77 1.33
N ALA A 52 9.39 1.77 1.88
CA ALA A 52 8.84 0.86 2.88
C ALA A 52 8.41 1.60 4.16
N TYR A 53 9.20 2.59 4.60
CA TYR A 53 8.84 3.44 5.73
C TYR A 53 7.57 4.26 5.47
N LEU A 54 7.47 4.89 4.30
CA LEU A 54 6.28 5.66 3.90
C LEU A 54 5.05 4.75 3.77
N ASP A 55 5.20 3.56 3.19
CA ASP A 55 4.12 2.57 3.11
C ASP A 55 3.65 2.09 4.48
N ALA A 56 4.58 1.83 5.40
CA ALA A 56 4.27 1.48 6.78
C ALA A 56 3.54 2.62 7.51
N ARG A 57 3.97 3.87 7.29
CA ARG A 57 3.36 5.08 7.87
C ARG A 57 2.00 5.43 7.24
N CYS A 58 1.77 5.05 5.99
CA CYS A 58 0.48 5.17 5.30
C CYS A 58 -0.48 4.01 5.62
N ARG A 59 0.02 2.91 6.22
CA ARG A 59 -0.76 1.74 6.69
C ARG A 59 -0.91 1.63 8.23
N PRO A 60 -1.06 2.72 9.01
CA PRO A 60 -1.06 2.61 10.48
C PRO A 60 -2.31 1.90 11.02
N ASP A 61 -3.34 1.65 10.21
CA ASP A 61 -4.60 1.05 10.66
C ASP A 61 -4.65 -0.49 10.55
N ARG A 62 -3.76 -1.13 9.79
CA ARG A 62 -3.83 -2.60 9.60
C ARG A 62 -3.13 -3.41 10.69
N SER A 63 -2.24 -2.81 11.48
CA SER A 63 -1.53 -3.55 12.56
C SER A 63 -2.34 -3.70 13.85
N ARG A 64 -3.40 -2.91 14.07
CA ARG A 64 -4.24 -3.02 15.28
C ARG A 64 -5.31 -4.12 15.24
N ARG A 65 -5.58 -4.74 14.09
CA ARG A 65 -6.66 -5.75 13.94
C ARG A 65 -6.20 -7.20 13.82
N ARG A 66 -5.08 -7.55 14.44
CA ARG A 66 -4.86 -8.95 14.82
C ARG A 66 -4.12 -9.03 16.15
N ARG A 67 -4.78 -8.50 17.20
CA ARG A 67 -4.55 -9.05 18.55
C ARG A 67 -4.84 -10.54 18.42
N PRO A 68 -3.88 -11.45 18.67
CA PRO A 68 -4.24 -12.85 18.77
C PRO A 68 -5.33 -12.91 19.83
N ALA A 69 -6.51 -13.42 19.45
CA ALA A 69 -7.42 -13.92 20.45
C ALA A 69 -6.65 -15.07 21.09
N ALA A 70 -5.91 -14.76 22.15
CA ALA A 70 -5.58 -15.71 23.18
C ALA A 70 -6.93 -16.22 23.69
N SER A 71 -7.46 -17.21 23.00
CA SER A 71 -8.46 -18.10 23.54
C SER A 71 -7.81 -18.74 24.76
N LYS A 72 -8.27 -18.26 25.90
CA LYS A 72 -7.88 -18.62 27.26
C LYS A 72 -7.87 -20.14 27.47
N PRO A 73 -7.11 -20.61 28.49
CA PRO A 73 -6.75 -22.01 28.67
C PRO A 73 -7.96 -22.87 29.03
N THR A 74 -7.97 -24.09 28.51
CA THR A 74 -8.87 -25.18 28.95
C THR A 74 -8.68 -25.38 30.46
N GLN A 75 -9.78 -25.28 31.19
CA GLN A 75 -9.90 -25.50 32.63
C GLN A 75 -9.45 -26.92 33.07
N PRO A 76 -9.07 -27.08 34.36
CA PRO A 76 -8.37 -28.26 34.86
C PRO A 76 -9.30 -29.47 34.96
N GLN A 77 -8.85 -30.60 34.42
CA GLN A 77 -9.47 -31.90 34.70
C GLN A 77 -8.83 -32.48 35.97
N LYS A 78 -9.50 -32.22 37.09
CA LYS A 78 -9.83 -33.19 38.15
C LYS A 78 -8.69 -34.11 38.63
N GLU A 79 -7.96 -33.65 39.62
CA GLU A 79 -7.27 -34.49 40.61
C GLU A 79 -7.74 -34.04 42.00
N GLU A 80 -8.47 -34.90 42.72
CA GLU A 80 -8.40 -35.15 44.17
C GLU A 80 -9.44 -36.24 44.49
N ALA A 81 -9.00 -37.48 44.70
CA ALA A 81 -8.49 -38.08 45.93
C ALA A 81 -9.61 -38.53 46.88
N LYS A 82 -9.46 -39.81 47.26
CA LYS A 82 -10.24 -40.51 48.27
C LYS A 82 -9.86 -39.96 49.65
N ASP A 83 -10.87 -39.64 50.46
CA ASP A 83 -10.82 -39.54 51.92
C ASP A 83 -12.29 -39.56 52.35
N GLY A 84 -12.84 -40.48 53.15
CA GLY A 84 -12.36 -40.93 54.44
C GLY A 84 -13.29 -40.34 55.52
N ASP A 85 -14.58 -40.69 55.52
CA ASP A 85 -15.56 -40.18 56.50
C ASP A 85 -15.81 -41.21 57.63
N HIS A 86 -16.01 -40.63 58.82
CA HIS A 86 -16.02 -41.16 60.19
C HIS A 86 -16.85 -42.42 60.47
#